data_AF-Q0H8U2-F1
#
_entry.id   AF-Q0H8U2-F1
#
_cell.length_a   1.000
_cell.length_b   1.000
_cell.length_c   1.000
_cell.angle_alpha   90.00
_cell.angle_beta   90.00
_cell.angle_gamma   90.00
#
_symmetry.space_group_name_H-M   'P 1'
#
loop_
_entity.id
_entity.type
_entity.pdbx_description
1 polymer ?
#
loop_
_entity_poly.entity_id
_entity_poly.type
_entity_poly.pdbx_seq_one_letter_code
_entity_poly.pdbx_strand_id
1 'polypeptide(L)'
;MLEILKISSGAALTSVDKLKLPSHLKKLTLSNFYINLNEVTTLSTLEVLKLLGVTICPNTWKVKDEQFSKLKFLKLENLSFSEWDVSDDAFPYLEHLVLIRCPYLEVIPSCFGYMSSLKSIEVKSCKESLADSAMVIKEMQVEVMGFSDFEVIIHKIDQQCSNTRSGITYQIEGSLSADAVGKTTKLIQSDVLVN
;
A
#
# COMPACT_ATOMS: atom_id res chain seq x y z
N MET A 1 -29.03 -13.51 15.34
CA MET A 1 -27.98 -12.51 15.62
C MET A 1 -27.09 -12.43 14.39
N LEU A 2 -26.78 -11.24 13.87
CA LEU A 2 -25.99 -11.10 12.62
C LEU A 2 -24.50 -11.13 12.96
N GLU A 3 -23.79 -12.17 12.53
CA GLU A 3 -22.33 -12.32 12.81
C GLU A 3 -21.45 -11.83 11.66
N ILE A 4 -22.01 -11.66 10.47
CA ILE A 4 -21.29 -11.30 9.25
C ILE A 4 -21.97 -10.10 8.62
N LEU A 5 -21.21 -9.04 8.36
CA LEU A 5 -21.69 -7.86 7.66
C LEU A 5 -20.70 -7.46 6.56
N LYS A 6 -21.24 -7.26 5.36
CA LYS A 6 -20.51 -6.71 4.22
C LYS A 6 -21.25 -5.46 3.77
N ILE A 7 -20.55 -4.33 3.76
CA ILE A 7 -21.12 -3.05 3.32
C ILE A 7 -20.22 -2.52 2.21
N SER A 8 -20.84 -2.10 1.12
CA SER A 8 -20.17 -1.44 0.01
C SER A 8 -20.89 -0.13 -0.27
N SER A 9 -20.17 0.99 -0.29
CA SER A 9 -20.73 2.23 -0.81
C SER A 9 -20.62 2.25 -2.33
N GLY A 10 -21.54 2.98 -2.96
CA GLY A 10 -21.50 3.28 -4.40
C GLY A 10 -20.37 4.26 -4.76
N ALA A 11 -20.60 5.11 -5.76
CA ALA A 11 -19.58 6.03 -6.26
C ALA A 11 -19.13 7.13 -5.26
N ALA A 12 -19.90 7.40 -4.20
CA ALA A 12 -19.57 8.38 -3.19
C ALA A 12 -19.09 7.70 -1.90
N LEU A 13 -17.99 8.20 -1.31
CA LEU A 13 -17.53 7.74 -0.01
C LEU A 13 -18.55 8.14 1.08
N THR A 14 -18.98 7.18 1.88
CA THR A 14 -19.84 7.41 3.06
C THR A 14 -19.04 7.22 4.34
N SER A 15 -19.36 7.98 5.39
CA SER A 15 -18.71 7.83 6.71
C SER A 15 -19.27 6.64 7.49
N VAL A 16 -18.41 5.92 8.20
CA VAL A 16 -18.82 4.76 9.02
C VAL A 16 -19.60 5.16 10.27
N ASP A 17 -19.43 6.38 10.77
CA ASP A 17 -20.17 6.95 11.90
C ASP A 17 -21.68 7.02 11.71
N LYS A 18 -22.15 6.78 10.49
CA LYS A 18 -23.57 6.65 10.14
C LYS A 18 -24.08 5.21 10.11
N LEU A 19 -23.20 4.21 10.12
CA LEU A 19 -23.52 2.81 9.80
C LEU A 19 -24.01 1.98 10.99
N LYS A 20 -24.03 2.51 12.22
CA LYS A 20 -24.56 1.84 13.43
C LYS A 20 -24.26 0.34 13.44
N LEU A 21 -22.97 -0.01 13.42
CA LEU A 21 -22.52 -1.39 13.28
C LEU A 21 -22.98 -2.23 14.49
N PRO A 22 -23.54 -3.43 14.29
CA PRO A 22 -23.90 -4.34 15.38
C PRO A 22 -22.67 -4.72 16.22
N SER A 23 -22.81 -4.69 17.54
CA SER A 23 -21.71 -4.97 18.49
C SER A 23 -21.23 -6.43 18.51
N HIS A 24 -22.03 -7.37 18.00
CA HIS A 24 -21.74 -8.82 18.01
C HIS A 24 -21.17 -9.34 16.68
N LEU A 25 -20.68 -8.46 15.80
CA LEU A 25 -20.09 -8.87 14.53
C LEU A 25 -18.80 -9.66 14.76
N LYS A 26 -18.70 -10.80 14.06
CA LYS A 26 -17.46 -11.59 13.95
C LYS A 26 -16.72 -11.29 12.67
N LYS A 27 -17.42 -10.94 11.59
CA LYS A 27 -16.81 -10.66 10.28
C LYS A 27 -17.35 -9.37 9.69
N LEU A 28 -16.46 -8.45 9.38
CA LEU A 28 -16.77 -7.16 8.76
C LEU A 28 -15.99 -7.01 7.46
N THR A 29 -16.68 -6.66 6.39
CA THR A 29 -16.06 -6.18 5.15
C THR A 29 -16.64 -4.82 4.82
N LEU A 30 -15.77 -3.82 4.68
CA LEU A 30 -16.14 -2.48 4.23
C LEU A 30 -15.48 -2.22 2.88
N SER A 31 -16.24 -1.71 1.92
CA SER A 31 -15.73 -1.39 0.59
C SER A 31 -16.14 0.01 0.14
N ASN A 32 -15.18 0.80 -0.35
CA ASN A 32 -15.39 2.16 -0.85
C ASN A 32 -15.93 3.13 0.22
N PHE A 33 -15.35 3.11 1.43
CA PHE A 33 -15.74 4.00 2.53
C PHE A 33 -14.67 5.04 2.83
N TYR A 34 -15.10 6.17 3.40
CA TYR A 34 -14.26 7.03 4.21
C TYR A 34 -14.47 6.63 5.66
N ILE A 35 -13.40 6.28 6.38
CA ILE A 35 -13.53 5.71 7.72
C ILE A 35 -12.67 6.44 8.74
N ASN A 36 -13.27 6.69 9.90
CA ASN A 36 -12.52 6.81 11.15
C ASN A 36 -12.56 5.44 11.84
N LEU A 37 -11.39 4.83 12.05
CA LEU A 37 -11.30 3.46 12.57
C LEU A 37 -11.64 3.34 14.06
N ASN A 38 -11.86 4.46 14.76
CA ASN A 38 -12.33 4.49 16.14
C ASN A 38 -13.63 3.70 16.36
N GLU A 39 -14.50 3.57 15.34
CA GLU A 39 -15.74 2.80 15.51
C GLU A 39 -15.52 1.30 15.36
N VAL A 40 -14.65 0.89 14.44
CA VAL A 40 -14.36 -0.53 14.21
C VAL A 40 -13.62 -1.13 15.40
N THR A 41 -12.78 -0.34 16.07
CA THR A 41 -12.05 -0.78 17.27
C THR A 41 -12.99 -1.08 18.46
N THR A 42 -14.22 -0.56 18.47
CA THR A 42 -15.22 -0.88 19.51
C THR A 42 -15.83 -2.28 19.35
N LEU A 43 -15.63 -2.93 18.20
CA LEU A 43 -16.17 -4.27 17.91
C LEU A 43 -15.29 -5.36 18.52
N SER A 44 -15.42 -5.58 19.83
CA SER A 44 -14.61 -6.54 20.60
C SER A 44 -14.81 -8.01 20.23
N THR A 45 -15.84 -8.35 19.44
CA THR A 45 -16.09 -9.70 18.94
C THR A 45 -15.52 -9.98 17.55
N LEU A 46 -14.90 -8.98 16.92
CA LEU A 46 -14.51 -9.06 15.52
C LEU A 46 -13.31 -9.99 15.33
N GLU A 47 -13.50 -11.05 14.55
CA GLU A 47 -12.47 -12.04 14.19
C GLU A 47 -11.89 -11.81 12.79
N VAL A 48 -12.67 -11.21 11.89
CA VAL A 48 -12.26 -10.96 10.50
C VAL A 48 -12.60 -9.53 10.10
N LEU A 49 -11.59 -8.78 9.66
CA LEU A 49 -11.73 -7.43 9.12
C LEU A 49 -11.15 -7.38 7.72
N LYS A 50 -11.95 -6.87 6.77
CA LYS A 50 -11.53 -6.61 5.40
C LYS A 50 -11.88 -5.18 5.02
N LEU A 51 -10.88 -4.39 4.67
CA LEU A 51 -11.03 -3.01 4.19
C LEU A 51 -10.59 -2.96 2.73
N LEU A 52 -11.52 -2.65 1.83
CA LEU A 52 -11.32 -2.71 0.37
C LEU A 52 -11.60 -1.34 -0.27
N GLY A 53 -10.62 -0.66 -0.85
CA GLY A 53 -10.84 0.65 -1.45
C GLY A 53 -11.25 1.72 -0.43
N VAL A 54 -10.74 1.63 0.81
CA VAL A 54 -11.13 2.50 1.92
C VAL A 54 -10.12 3.62 2.11
N THR A 55 -10.62 4.83 2.36
CA THR A 55 -9.83 5.99 2.77
C THR A 55 -9.94 6.19 4.27
N ILE A 56 -8.80 6.19 4.96
CA ILE A 56 -8.75 6.45 6.41
C ILE A 56 -8.43 7.92 6.62
N CYS A 57 -9.08 8.55 7.60
CA CYS A 57 -8.70 9.89 8.05
C CYS A 57 -8.56 9.97 9.57
N PRO A 58 -7.43 10.50 10.08
CA PRO A 58 -6.25 11.02 9.33
C PRO A 58 -5.55 9.92 8.51
N ASN A 59 -4.59 10.29 7.62
CA ASN A 59 -3.87 9.36 6.73
C ASN A 59 -2.93 8.36 7.46
N THR A 60 -3.10 8.26 8.77
CA THR A 60 -2.37 7.40 9.69
C THR A 60 -3.39 6.50 10.37
N TRP A 61 -3.19 5.19 10.29
CA TRP A 61 -3.96 4.25 11.08
C TRP A 61 -3.21 3.94 12.38
N LYS A 62 -3.75 4.45 13.49
CA LYS A 62 -3.25 4.15 14.84
C LYS A 62 -4.06 3.01 15.46
N VAL A 63 -3.36 2.01 15.98
CA VAL A 63 -3.94 0.90 16.74
C VAL A 63 -3.29 0.88 18.12
N LYS A 64 -4.12 1.08 19.15
CA LYS A 64 -3.70 1.14 20.55
C LYS A 64 -3.78 -0.23 21.21
N ASP A 65 -3.23 -0.32 22.41
CA ASP A 65 -3.28 -1.50 23.28
C ASP A 65 -4.70 -2.07 23.37
N GLU A 66 -4.77 -3.40 23.38
CA GLU A 66 -6.02 -4.17 23.53
C GLU A 66 -7.07 -3.96 22.41
N GLN A 67 -6.79 -3.13 21.40
CA GLN A 67 -7.68 -3.00 20.25
C GLN A 67 -7.61 -4.23 19.36
N PHE A 68 -8.75 -4.59 18.78
CA PHE A 68 -8.90 -5.78 17.94
C PHE A 68 -8.53 -7.08 18.68
N SER A 69 -8.91 -7.17 19.96
CA SER A 69 -8.60 -8.27 20.88
C SER A 69 -9.12 -9.66 20.53
N LYS A 70 -9.86 -9.83 19.42
CA LYS A 70 -10.25 -11.15 18.89
C LYS A 70 -9.95 -11.31 17.40
N LEU A 71 -9.32 -10.31 16.79
CA LEU A 71 -9.10 -10.31 15.35
C LEU A 71 -8.06 -11.35 14.98
N LYS A 72 -8.42 -12.26 14.07
CA LYS A 72 -7.59 -13.35 13.56
C LYS A 72 -7.16 -13.12 12.12
N PHE A 73 -7.94 -12.36 11.36
CA PHE A 73 -7.66 -12.11 9.96
C PHE A 73 -7.85 -10.63 9.62
N LEU A 74 -6.80 -10.01 9.09
CA LEU A 74 -6.82 -8.65 8.60
C LEU A 74 -6.46 -8.62 7.11
N LYS A 75 -7.36 -8.09 6.29
CA LYS A 75 -7.08 -7.80 4.89
C LYS A 75 -7.25 -6.33 4.56
N LEU A 76 -6.21 -5.78 3.95
CA LEU A 76 -6.13 -4.41 3.46
C LEU A 76 -5.94 -4.46 1.95
N GLU A 77 -6.88 -3.88 1.20
CA GLU A 77 -6.82 -3.84 -0.24
C GLU A 77 -7.11 -2.43 -0.76
N ASN A 78 -6.23 -1.88 -1.61
CA ASN A 78 -6.44 -0.58 -2.24
C ASN A 78 -6.70 0.56 -1.24
N LEU A 79 -5.90 0.62 -0.16
CA LEU A 79 -6.07 1.62 0.90
C LEU A 79 -5.25 2.89 0.65
N SER A 80 -5.75 4.02 1.13
CA SER A 80 -5.12 5.33 0.91
C SER A 80 -4.12 5.77 1.99
N PHE A 81 -4.09 5.10 3.14
CA PHE A 81 -3.26 5.55 4.27
C PHE A 81 -1.78 5.25 4.05
N SER A 82 -0.91 6.14 4.53
CA SER A 82 0.55 6.03 4.35
C SER A 82 1.26 5.51 5.59
N GLU A 83 0.71 5.78 6.77
CA GLU A 83 1.34 5.44 8.05
C GLU A 83 0.51 4.43 8.82
N TRP A 84 1.17 3.40 9.33
CA TRP A 84 0.59 2.42 10.22
C TRP A 84 1.35 2.44 11.54
N ASP A 85 0.67 2.86 12.60
CA ASP A 85 1.21 2.99 13.95
C ASP A 85 0.49 1.98 14.84
N VAL A 86 1.19 0.93 15.25
CA VAL A 86 0.59 -0.22 15.95
C VAL A 86 1.37 -0.43 17.24
N SER A 87 0.66 -0.34 18.36
CA SER A 87 1.23 -0.66 19.66
C SER A 87 1.58 -2.15 19.78
N ASP A 88 2.54 -2.47 20.65
CA ASP A 88 3.04 -3.83 20.86
C ASP A 88 1.94 -4.78 21.37
N ASP A 89 0.95 -4.27 22.11
CA ASP A 89 -0.17 -5.04 22.68
C ASP A 89 -1.44 -5.03 21.79
N ALA A 90 -1.34 -4.52 20.56
CA ALA A 90 -2.42 -4.58 19.59
C ALA A 90 -2.54 -5.98 18.95
N PHE A 91 -3.73 -6.35 18.49
CA PHE A 91 -3.94 -7.57 17.69
C PHE A 91 -3.43 -8.88 18.33
N PRO A 92 -3.72 -9.17 19.61
CA PRO A 92 -3.09 -10.29 20.35
C PRO A 92 -3.31 -11.68 19.72
N TYR A 93 -4.34 -11.86 18.88
CA TYR A 93 -4.68 -13.13 18.25
C TYR A 93 -4.65 -13.10 16.72
N LEU A 94 -4.00 -12.11 16.12
CA LEU A 94 -3.97 -11.99 14.66
C LEU A 94 -3.14 -13.12 14.06
N GLU A 95 -3.78 -13.95 13.24
CA GLU A 95 -3.16 -15.11 12.59
C GLU A 95 -2.70 -14.77 11.17
N HIS A 96 -3.42 -13.91 10.44
CA HIS A 96 -3.14 -13.62 9.03
C HIS A 96 -3.27 -12.13 8.70
N LEU A 97 -2.20 -11.59 8.10
CA LEU A 97 -2.18 -10.25 7.50
C LEU A 97 -2.06 -10.36 5.98
N VAL A 98 -2.98 -9.71 5.26
CA VAL A 98 -2.99 -9.69 3.79
C VAL A 98 -3.03 -8.24 3.29
N LEU A 99 -1.99 -7.84 2.55
CA LEU A 99 -1.83 -6.52 1.94
C LEU A 99 -1.88 -6.65 0.41
N ILE A 100 -2.86 -6.03 -0.24
CA ILE A 100 -3.04 -6.11 -1.69
C ILE A 100 -3.17 -4.71 -2.28
N ARG A 101 -2.28 -4.34 -3.21
CA ARG A 101 -2.33 -3.03 -3.88
C ARG A 101 -2.45 -1.89 -2.85
N CYS A 102 -1.52 -1.81 -1.90
CA CYS A 102 -1.45 -0.71 -0.94
C CYS A 102 -0.37 0.28 -1.43
N PRO A 103 -0.68 1.24 -2.32
CA PRO A 103 0.33 2.04 -3.00
C PRO A 103 0.97 3.11 -2.11
N TYR A 104 0.36 3.47 -0.98
CA TYR A 104 0.84 4.55 -0.11
C TYR A 104 1.51 4.07 1.17
N LEU A 105 1.13 2.90 1.67
CA LEU A 105 1.70 2.33 2.88
C LEU A 105 3.17 1.96 2.63
N GLU A 106 4.08 2.47 3.47
CA GLU A 106 5.52 2.27 3.28
C GLU A 106 6.06 0.99 3.91
N VAL A 107 5.65 0.68 5.14
CA VAL A 107 6.20 -0.45 5.91
C VAL A 107 5.12 -1.12 6.75
N ILE A 108 5.33 -2.40 7.04
CA ILE A 108 4.60 -3.11 8.09
C ILE A 108 5.28 -2.77 9.43
N PRO A 109 4.52 -2.43 10.50
CA PRO A 109 5.11 -2.14 11.80
C PRO A 109 5.95 -3.31 12.33
N SER A 110 7.11 -3.00 12.90
CA SER A 110 8.06 -4.02 13.39
C SER A 110 7.52 -4.85 14.55
N CYS A 111 6.52 -4.35 15.30
CA CYS A 111 5.88 -5.07 16.40
C CYS A 111 5.28 -6.42 15.98
N PHE A 112 4.92 -6.57 14.70
CA PHE A 112 4.48 -7.85 14.12
C PHE A 112 5.56 -8.95 14.17
N GLY A 113 6.83 -8.58 14.29
CA GLY A 113 7.93 -9.52 14.53
C GLY A 113 7.90 -10.21 15.89
N TYR A 114 7.17 -9.64 16.87
CA TYR A 114 7.05 -10.18 18.22
C TYR A 114 5.70 -10.87 18.47
N MET A 115 4.79 -10.84 17.50
CA MET A 115 3.44 -11.44 17.61
C MET A 115 3.48 -12.95 17.40
N SER A 116 3.42 -13.71 18.48
CA SER A 116 3.45 -15.19 18.46
C SER A 116 2.24 -15.85 17.81
N SER A 117 1.11 -15.13 17.70
CA SER A 117 -0.11 -15.64 17.07
C SER A 117 -0.10 -15.53 15.54
N LEU A 118 0.78 -14.71 14.98
CA LEU A 118 0.84 -14.43 13.55
C LEU A 118 1.47 -15.60 12.81
N LYS A 119 0.74 -16.15 11.85
CA LYS A 119 1.13 -17.32 11.04
C LYS A 119 1.53 -16.94 9.63
N SER A 120 0.98 -15.85 9.09
CA SER A 120 1.35 -15.43 7.74
C SER A 120 1.23 -13.94 7.46
N ILE A 121 2.14 -13.43 6.63
CA ILE A 121 2.01 -12.16 5.93
C ILE A 121 1.99 -12.41 4.42
N GLU A 122 0.93 -11.95 3.74
CA GLU A 122 0.85 -11.93 2.29
C GLU A 122 0.92 -10.50 1.77
N VAL A 123 1.86 -10.22 0.86
CA VAL A 123 2.02 -8.92 0.20
C VAL A 123 1.89 -9.11 -1.31
N LYS A 124 0.93 -8.43 -1.92
CA LYS A 124 0.64 -8.56 -3.35
C LYS A 124 0.50 -7.20 -4.03
N SER A 125 1.28 -6.98 -5.07
CA SER A 125 1.22 -5.75 -5.88
C SER A 125 1.38 -4.47 -5.04
N CYS A 126 2.25 -4.52 -4.02
CA CYS A 126 2.61 -3.39 -3.17
C CYS A 126 4.03 -2.90 -3.50
N LYS A 127 4.48 -1.82 -2.83
CA LYS A 127 5.86 -1.34 -2.90
C LYS A 127 6.86 -2.40 -2.41
N GLU A 128 8.09 -2.31 -2.90
CA GLU A 128 9.20 -3.16 -2.46
C GLU A 128 9.49 -2.99 -0.96
N SER A 129 9.42 -1.75 -0.44
CA SER A 129 9.56 -1.45 0.99
C SER A 129 8.61 -2.24 1.89
N LEU A 130 7.37 -2.48 1.43
CA LEU A 130 6.41 -3.34 2.13
C LEU A 130 6.84 -4.81 2.12
N ALA A 131 7.34 -5.30 0.99
CA ALA A 131 7.88 -6.66 0.90
C ALA A 131 9.13 -6.84 1.79
N ASP A 132 10.03 -5.86 1.80
CA ASP A 132 11.23 -5.85 2.62
C ASP A 132 10.89 -5.87 4.11
N SER A 133 9.94 -5.03 4.55
CA SER A 133 9.49 -5.03 5.95
C SER A 133 8.85 -6.37 6.36
N ALA A 134 8.12 -7.05 5.47
CA ALA A 134 7.60 -8.39 5.73
C ALA A 134 8.72 -9.42 5.89
N MET A 135 9.81 -9.30 5.12
CA MET A 135 10.98 -10.18 5.25
C MET A 135 11.76 -9.93 6.54
N VAL A 136 11.90 -8.67 6.97
CA VAL A 136 12.49 -8.34 8.28
C VAL A 136 11.66 -8.93 9.43
N ILE A 137 10.34 -8.87 9.33
CA ILE A 137 9.44 -9.53 10.32
C ILE A 137 9.66 -11.04 10.31
N LYS A 138 9.87 -11.66 9.15
CA LYS A 138 10.17 -13.10 9.05
C LYS A 138 11.47 -13.47 9.75
N GLU A 139 12.54 -12.70 9.53
CA GLU A 139 13.82 -12.90 10.21
C GLU A 139 13.63 -12.83 11.72
N MET A 140 12.92 -11.81 12.22
CA MET A 140 12.59 -11.70 13.65
C MET A 140 11.80 -12.91 14.17
N GLN A 141 10.73 -13.32 13.50
CA GLN A 141 9.90 -14.44 13.98
C GLN A 141 10.63 -15.78 13.94
N VAL A 142 11.36 -16.07 12.86
CA VAL A 142 11.95 -17.38 12.63
C VAL A 142 13.31 -17.51 13.30
N GLU A 143 14.19 -16.53 13.12
CA GLU A 143 15.58 -16.62 13.57
C GLU A 143 15.76 -16.14 15.01
N VAL A 144 15.01 -15.12 15.44
CA VAL A 144 15.12 -14.56 16.80
C VAL A 144 14.14 -15.23 17.76
N MET A 145 12.86 -15.36 17.37
CA MET A 145 11.80 -15.88 18.24
C MET A 145 11.59 -17.40 18.14
N GLY A 146 12.04 -18.03 17.04
CA GLY A 146 11.92 -19.48 16.83
C GLY A 146 10.55 -19.97 16.38
N PHE A 147 9.69 -19.11 15.83
CA PHE A 147 8.38 -19.48 15.29
C PHE A 147 8.52 -20.05 13.87
N SER A 148 8.81 -21.36 13.77
CA SER A 148 9.09 -22.04 12.50
C SER A 148 7.93 -22.05 11.49
N ASP A 149 6.70 -21.92 11.97
CA ASP A 149 5.49 -22.07 11.16
C ASP A 149 5.03 -20.74 10.53
N PHE A 150 5.81 -19.67 10.69
CA PHE A 150 5.52 -18.35 10.13
C PHE A 150 5.91 -18.25 8.65
N GLU A 151 4.94 -17.87 7.81
CA GLU A 151 5.11 -17.77 6.36
C GLU A 151 5.00 -16.33 5.84
N VAL A 152 5.85 -15.97 4.86
CA VAL A 152 5.72 -14.72 4.10
C VAL A 152 5.57 -15.04 2.61
N ILE A 153 4.50 -14.52 2.01
CA ILE A 153 4.13 -14.75 0.61
C ILE A 153 4.18 -13.42 -0.12
N ILE A 154 5.14 -13.26 -1.04
CA ILE A 154 5.31 -12.04 -1.83
C ILE A 154 4.94 -12.33 -3.29
N HIS A 155 3.94 -11.62 -3.81
CA HIS A 155 3.58 -11.66 -5.23
C HIS A 155 4.20 -10.46 -5.93
N LYS A 156 5.30 -10.71 -6.66
CA LYS A 156 5.93 -9.69 -7.52
C LYS A 156 5.00 -9.35 -8.69
N ILE A 157 4.99 -8.09 -9.08
CA ILE A 157 4.36 -7.69 -10.34
C ILE A 157 5.36 -8.06 -11.44
N ASP A 158 5.02 -9.03 -12.28
CA ASP A 158 5.78 -9.28 -13.49
C ASP A 158 5.75 -8.01 -14.35
N GLN A 159 6.90 -7.35 -14.51
CA GLN A 159 7.03 -6.14 -15.34
C GLN A 159 6.91 -6.43 -16.86
N GLN A 160 6.50 -7.63 -17.26
CA GLN A 160 6.21 -7.93 -18.66
C GLN A 160 4.78 -7.52 -19.00
N CYS A 161 4.57 -6.20 -19.15
CA CYS A 161 3.73 -5.53 -20.16
C CYS A 161 3.36 -4.11 -19.70
N SER A 162 4.29 -3.17 -19.83
CA SER A 162 3.97 -1.74 -19.97
C SER A 162 4.96 -1.01 -20.89
N ASN A 163 5.21 -1.57 -22.07
CA ASN A 163 5.63 -0.76 -23.23
C ASN A 163 4.39 -0.21 -23.93
N THR A 164 3.60 0.61 -23.25
CA THR A 164 2.79 1.63 -23.94
C THR A 164 3.59 2.91 -23.89
N ARG A 165 4.36 3.08 -24.97
CA ARG A 165 5.13 4.27 -25.31
C ARG A 165 4.16 5.46 -25.38
N SER A 166 3.93 6.16 -24.27
CA SER A 166 3.32 7.49 -24.30
C SER A 166 4.37 8.47 -24.81
N GLY A 167 4.67 8.39 -26.11
CA GLY A 167 5.45 9.38 -26.82
C GLY A 167 4.58 10.62 -27.02
N ILE A 168 4.80 11.66 -26.21
CA ILE A 168 4.38 13.00 -26.60
C ILE A 168 5.39 13.46 -27.66
N THR A 169 5.02 13.34 -28.93
CA THR A 169 5.72 14.03 -30.02
C THR A 169 5.18 15.44 -30.14
N TYR A 170 6.02 16.44 -29.89
CA TYR A 170 5.75 17.82 -30.30
C TYR A 170 6.11 17.96 -31.79
N GLN A 171 5.13 18.32 -32.63
CA GLN A 171 5.40 18.79 -33.98
C GLN A 171 5.57 20.31 -33.95
N ILE A 172 6.73 20.79 -34.41
CA ILE A 172 6.90 22.19 -34.78
C ILE A 172 6.67 22.26 -36.29
N GLU A 173 5.51 22.77 -36.69
CA GLU A 173 5.25 23.19 -38.07
C GLU A 173 5.76 24.62 -38.24
N GLY A 174 6.62 24.83 -39.23
CA GLY A 174 7.19 26.13 -39.56
C GLY A 174 8.13 26.04 -40.75
N SER A 175 7.56 25.92 -41.94
CA SER A 175 8.25 25.98 -43.22
C SER A 175 8.67 27.41 -43.58
N LEU A 176 9.88 27.60 -44.10
CA LEU A 176 10.18 28.57 -45.16
C LEU A 176 11.32 28.03 -46.03
N SER A 177 11.03 27.95 -47.32
CA SER A 177 11.87 27.40 -48.38
C SER A 177 12.71 28.49 -49.07
N ALA A 178 13.82 28.00 -49.61
CA ALA A 178 14.91 28.53 -50.45
C ALA A 178 14.73 29.83 -51.27
N ASP A 179 15.87 30.55 -51.40
CA ASP A 179 16.56 30.98 -52.65
C ASP A 179 17.52 32.15 -52.29
N ALA A 180 18.74 32.38 -52.80
CA ALA A 180 19.59 31.79 -53.84
C ALA A 180 21.05 32.28 -53.67
N VAL A 181 22.02 31.45 -54.07
CA VAL A 181 23.25 31.70 -54.87
C VAL A 181 24.09 32.98 -54.65
N GLY A 182 25.39 32.81 -54.34
CA GLY A 182 26.44 33.70 -54.91
C GLY A 182 27.79 33.89 -54.18
N LYS A 183 28.82 33.16 -54.65
CA LYS A 183 30.24 33.56 -54.82
C LYS A 183 31.23 33.77 -53.63
N THR A 184 32.14 32.80 -53.51
CA THR A 184 33.63 32.89 -53.52
C THR A 184 34.35 34.04 -52.80
N THR A 185 35.28 33.69 -51.88
CA THR A 185 36.74 33.93 -52.01
C THR A 185 37.53 33.23 -50.89
N LYS A 186 38.84 33.11 -51.12
CA LYS A 186 39.84 32.20 -50.54
C LYS A 186 40.80 32.97 -49.61
N LEU A 187 41.51 32.23 -48.74
CA LEU A 187 42.74 32.60 -47.98
C LEU A 187 42.46 33.49 -46.75
N ILE A 188 43.05 33.27 -45.56
CA ILE A 188 44.49 33.18 -45.23
C ILE A 188 44.71 32.37 -43.93
N GLN A 189 45.87 31.72 -43.85
CA GLN A 189 46.47 31.00 -42.73
C GLN A 189 47.44 31.91 -41.96
N SER A 190 47.48 31.82 -40.63
CA SER A 190 48.65 32.07 -39.74
C SER A 190 48.15 32.02 -38.27
N ASP A 191 48.59 31.03 -37.49
CA ASP A 191 49.59 31.18 -36.41
C ASP A 191 48.88 31.49 -35.06
N VAL A 192 49.24 31.05 -33.86
CA VAL A 192 50.35 30.27 -33.29
C VAL A 192 50.03 30.11 -31.77
N LEU A 193 50.40 28.96 -31.18
CA LEU A 193 50.79 28.64 -29.78
C LEU A 193 49.86 28.95 -28.56
N VAL A 194 49.63 27.88 -27.77
CA VAL A 194 49.91 27.71 -26.31
C VAL A 194 49.08 28.57 -25.33
N ASN A 195 48.38 28.05 -24.32
CA ASN A 195 48.58 26.91 -23.40
C ASN A 195 47.30 26.08 -23.24
#